data_AF-A0A7S0J5V9-F1
#
_entry.id   AF-A0A7S0J5V9-F1
#
_cell.length_a   1.000
_cell.length_b   1.000
_cell.length_c   1.000
_cell.angle_alpha   90.00
_cell.angle_beta   90.00
_cell.angle_gamma   90.00
#
_symmetry.space_group_name_H-M   'P 1'
#
loop_
_entity.id
_entity.type
_entity.pdbx_description
1 polymer ?
#
loop_
_entity_poly.entity_id
_entity_poly.type
_entity_poly.pdbx_seq_one_letter_code
_entity_poly.pdbx_strand_id
1 'polypeptide(L)'
;RFLCATFADRAPTDLMPLQPLAAAKCDIICRLHDIYLAPIQGCLYKQPLPVGPHPFGKFPARAAAIDEFERQLRVLEGYAHADGPYLTGARPSAADCAIFPTAVFWNHMLPKFGRDAGASMGPRLRRWWAHMREADEVGQRGYGEM
;
A
#
# COMPACT_ATOMS: atom_id res chain seq x y z
N ARG A 1 11.25 5.49 -12.18
CA ARG A 1 11.69 6.27 -11.00
C ARG A 1 10.43 6.94 -10.44
N PHE A 2 10.14 6.76 -9.15
CA PHE A 2 8.91 7.30 -8.52
C PHE A 2 8.82 8.82 -8.63
N LEU A 3 7.61 9.39 -8.73
CA LEU A 3 7.40 10.84 -8.69
C LEU A 3 8.03 11.48 -7.44
N CYS A 4 7.91 10.82 -6.28
CA CYS A 4 8.54 11.26 -5.03
C CYS A 4 10.08 11.29 -5.10
N ALA A 5 10.70 10.44 -5.91
CA ALA A 5 12.15 10.45 -6.12
C ALA A 5 12.58 11.49 -7.18
N THR A 6 11.71 11.78 -8.16
CA THR A 6 11.94 12.78 -9.21
C THR A 6 11.95 14.20 -8.65
N PHE A 7 11.11 14.47 -7.64
CA PHE A 7 11.01 15.76 -6.98
C PHE A 7 11.60 15.76 -5.58
N ALA A 8 12.52 14.84 -5.27
CA ALA A 8 13.16 14.77 -3.96
C ALA A 8 13.97 16.04 -3.62
N ASP A 9 14.29 16.87 -4.62
CA ASP A 9 14.92 18.18 -4.52
C ASP A 9 13.94 19.34 -4.35
N ARG A 10 12.62 19.09 -4.48
CA ARG A 10 11.56 20.07 -4.25
C ARG A 10 10.84 19.75 -2.95
N ALA A 11 10.64 20.76 -2.12
CA ALA A 11 10.04 20.57 -0.81
C ALA A 11 8.63 19.91 -0.90
N PRO A 12 8.30 18.98 0.02
CA PRO A 12 9.16 18.47 1.08
C PRO A 12 10.17 17.42 0.56
N THR A 13 11.46 17.68 0.79
CA THR A 13 12.60 16.89 0.27
C THR A 13 12.94 15.67 1.14
N ASP A 14 12.12 15.37 2.15
CA ASP A 14 12.46 14.50 3.28
C ASP A 14 11.78 13.12 3.24
N LEU A 15 11.04 12.82 2.16
CA LEU A 15 10.38 11.53 1.91
C LEU A 15 11.34 10.41 1.50
N MET A 16 12.62 10.72 1.29
CA MET A 16 13.66 9.73 1.08
C MET A 16 14.44 9.55 2.38
N PRO A 17 14.37 8.38 3.05
CA PRO A 17 15.11 8.17 4.28
C PRO A 17 16.62 8.29 4.07
N LEU A 18 17.32 8.99 4.96
CA LEU A 18 18.79 9.15 4.90
C LEU A 18 19.54 7.92 5.40
N GLN A 19 18.94 7.16 6.32
CA GLN A 19 19.55 5.96 6.88
C GLN A 19 19.53 4.83 5.83
N PRO A 20 20.67 4.20 5.50
CA PRO A 20 20.77 3.25 4.39
C PRO A 20 19.75 2.11 4.45
N LEU A 21 19.51 1.55 5.65
CA LEU A 21 18.52 0.48 5.82
C LEU A 21 17.10 0.97 5.59
N ALA A 22 16.75 2.16 6.08
CA ALA A 22 15.43 2.75 5.86
C ALA A 22 15.23 3.10 4.37
N ALA A 23 16.28 3.59 3.70
CA ALA A 23 16.27 3.88 2.27
C ALA A 23 16.05 2.60 1.44
N ALA A 24 16.76 1.52 1.77
CA ALA A 24 16.60 0.23 1.11
C ALA A 24 15.20 -0.37 1.33
N LYS A 25 14.66 -0.27 2.55
CA LYS A 25 13.27 -0.66 2.84
C LYS A 25 12.27 0.18 2.05
N CYS A 26 12.47 1.48 1.96
CA CYS A 26 11.64 2.39 1.17
C CYS A 26 11.57 1.92 -0.29
N ASP A 27 12.73 1.70 -0.92
CA ASP A 27 12.81 1.24 -2.31
C ASP A 27 12.12 -0.11 -2.52
N ILE A 28 12.39 -1.09 -1.64
CA ILE A 28 11.76 -2.42 -1.74
C ILE A 28 10.24 -2.33 -1.61
N ILE A 29 9.71 -1.60 -0.64
CA ILE A 29 8.26 -1.47 -0.44
C ILE A 29 7.61 -0.82 -1.67
N CYS A 30 8.20 0.26 -2.18
CA CYS A 30 7.68 0.93 -3.38
C CYS A 30 7.70 -0.02 -4.61
N ARG A 31 8.77 -0.80 -4.80
CA ARG A 31 8.84 -1.79 -5.89
C ARG A 31 7.84 -2.93 -5.72
N LEU A 32 7.67 -3.44 -4.50
CA LEU A 32 6.70 -4.49 -4.22
C LEU A 32 5.29 -4.01 -4.55
N HIS A 33 4.98 -2.76 -4.22
CA HIS A 33 3.72 -2.14 -4.60
C HIS A 33 3.54 -2.13 -6.13
N ASP A 34 4.47 -1.51 -6.85
CA ASP A 34 4.32 -1.28 -8.28
C ASP A 34 4.31 -2.57 -9.11
N ILE A 35 5.07 -3.58 -8.70
CA ILE A 35 5.20 -4.83 -9.45
C ILE A 35 4.08 -5.81 -9.09
N TYR A 36 3.62 -5.84 -7.83
CA TYR A 36 2.76 -6.91 -7.35
C TYR A 36 1.39 -6.46 -6.83
N LEU A 37 1.23 -5.26 -6.28
CA LEU A 37 -0.06 -4.77 -5.78
C LEU A 37 -0.79 -3.93 -6.81
N ALA A 38 -0.14 -2.92 -7.40
CA ALA A 38 -0.78 -2.02 -8.35
C ALA A 38 -1.38 -2.75 -9.59
N PRO A 39 -0.70 -3.75 -10.19
CA PRO A 39 -1.24 -4.44 -11.36
C PRO A 39 -2.47 -5.31 -11.07
N ILE A 40 -2.62 -5.78 -9.83
CA ILE A 40 -3.71 -6.66 -9.41
C ILE A 40 -4.82 -5.91 -8.64
N GLN A 41 -4.58 -4.69 -8.17
CA GLN A 41 -5.51 -3.87 -7.38
C GLN A 41 -6.88 -3.69 -8.06
N GLY A 42 -6.95 -3.78 -9.39
CA GLY A 42 -8.22 -3.80 -10.13
C GLY A 42 -9.21 -4.88 -9.64
N CYS A 43 -8.73 -5.97 -9.02
CA CYS A 43 -9.58 -6.99 -8.39
C CYS A 43 -10.47 -6.44 -7.26
N LEU A 44 -10.12 -5.29 -6.68
CA LEU A 44 -10.90 -4.68 -5.61
C LEU A 44 -12.09 -3.88 -6.11
N TYR A 45 -12.06 -3.32 -7.33
CA TYR A 45 -13.07 -2.33 -7.75
C TYR A 45 -13.52 -2.43 -9.21
N LYS A 46 -12.75 -3.04 -10.12
CA LYS A 46 -13.13 -3.18 -11.52
C LYS A 46 -14.05 -4.38 -11.70
N GLN A 47 -15.04 -4.28 -12.58
CA GLN A 47 -15.90 -5.41 -12.93
C GLN A 47 -15.19 -6.38 -13.90
N PRO A 48 -15.51 -7.68 -13.88
CA PRO A 48 -15.01 -8.62 -14.89
C PRO A 48 -15.57 -8.20 -16.24
N LEU A 49 -14.72 -8.22 -17.27
CA LEU A 49 -15.17 -7.99 -18.64
C LEU A 49 -15.91 -9.24 -19.16
N PRO A 50 -17.00 -9.08 -19.93
CA PRO A 50 -17.69 -10.20 -20.58
C PRO A 50 -16.81 -10.91 -21.60
N VAL A 51 -15.89 -10.16 -22.24
CA VAL A 51 -14.97 -10.64 -23.28
C VAL A 51 -13.59 -10.01 -23.06
N GLY A 52 -12.54 -10.80 -23.22
CA GLY A 52 -11.14 -10.35 -23.11
C GLY A 52 -10.53 -10.53 -21.71
N PRO A 53 -9.27 -10.10 -21.52
CA PRO A 53 -8.54 -10.30 -20.28
C PRO A 53 -9.20 -9.51 -19.13
N HIS A 54 -9.51 -10.19 -18.04
CA HIS A 54 -10.06 -9.54 -16.85
C HIS A 54 -9.06 -8.52 -16.25
N PRO A 55 -9.55 -7.46 -15.58
CA PRO A 55 -8.71 -6.43 -15.00
C PRO A 55 -8.04 -6.86 -13.68
N PHE A 56 -7.74 -8.16 -13.54
CA PHE A 56 -7.21 -8.80 -12.34
C PHE A 56 -5.77 -9.30 -12.58
N GLY A 57 -5.03 -8.64 -13.47
CA GLY A 57 -3.71 -9.10 -13.90
C GLY A 57 -3.77 -10.46 -14.59
N LYS A 58 -2.88 -11.39 -14.19
CA LYS A 58 -2.81 -12.75 -14.75
C LYS A 58 -3.85 -13.73 -14.19
N PHE A 59 -4.69 -13.29 -13.26
CA PHE A 59 -5.57 -14.18 -12.52
C PHE A 59 -6.90 -14.39 -13.25
N PRO A 60 -7.34 -15.65 -13.42
CA PRO A 60 -8.54 -15.97 -14.20
C PRO A 60 -9.84 -15.60 -13.47
N ALA A 61 -9.79 -15.44 -12.15
CA ALA A 61 -10.95 -15.13 -11.32
C ALA A 61 -10.61 -14.07 -10.28
N ARG A 62 -11.61 -13.24 -9.92
CA ARG A 62 -11.45 -12.21 -8.89
C ARG A 62 -11.00 -12.80 -7.54
N ALA A 63 -11.57 -13.93 -7.14
CA ALA A 63 -11.22 -14.58 -5.87
C ALA A 63 -9.72 -14.93 -5.78
N ALA A 64 -9.19 -15.58 -6.82
CA ALA A 64 -7.76 -15.90 -6.89
C ALA A 64 -6.87 -14.65 -6.88
N ALA A 65 -7.35 -13.56 -7.51
CA ALA A 65 -6.64 -12.29 -7.48
C ALA A 65 -6.65 -11.64 -6.09
N ILE A 66 -7.76 -11.72 -5.37
CA ILE A 66 -7.86 -11.25 -3.97
C ILE A 66 -6.95 -12.09 -3.07
N ASP A 67 -6.91 -13.41 -3.22
CA ASP A 67 -6.02 -14.27 -2.43
C ASP A 67 -4.54 -13.90 -2.64
N GLU A 68 -4.15 -13.62 -3.89
CA GLU A 68 -2.80 -13.12 -4.19
C GLU A 68 -2.59 -11.72 -3.60
N PHE A 69 -3.55 -10.81 -3.71
CA PHE A 69 -3.44 -9.46 -3.13
C PHE A 69 -3.17 -9.54 -1.63
N GLU A 70 -3.94 -10.35 -0.89
CA GLU A 70 -3.73 -10.60 0.54
C GLU A 70 -2.36 -11.25 0.82
N ARG A 71 -1.89 -12.15 -0.05
CA ARG A 71 -0.54 -12.72 0.06
C ARG A 71 0.53 -11.64 -0.09
N GLN A 72 0.36 -10.70 -1.00
CA GLN A 72 1.31 -9.60 -1.22
C GLN A 72 1.30 -8.60 -0.07
N LEU A 73 0.16 -8.37 0.58
CA LEU A 73 0.11 -7.60 1.84
C LEU A 73 0.94 -8.28 2.94
N ARG A 74 0.92 -9.61 3.05
CA ARG A 74 1.79 -10.35 3.99
C ARG A 74 3.27 -10.25 3.66
N VAL A 75 3.64 -10.18 2.37
CA VAL A 75 5.03 -9.91 1.96
C VAL A 75 5.43 -8.51 2.39
N LEU A 76 4.58 -7.51 2.12
CA LEU A 76 4.83 -6.12 2.47
C LEU A 76 4.97 -5.91 4.00
N GLU A 77 4.13 -6.58 4.79
CA GLU A 77 4.23 -6.63 6.26
C GLU A 77 5.65 -7.00 6.75
N GLY A 78 6.31 -7.94 6.07
CA GLY A 78 7.67 -8.38 6.41
C GLY A 78 8.70 -7.24 6.32
N TYR A 79 8.47 -6.26 5.45
CA TYR A 79 9.37 -5.13 5.23
C TYR A 79 9.00 -3.87 6.03
N ALA A 80 7.75 -3.74 6.47
CA ALA A 80 7.29 -2.64 7.31
C ALA A 80 8.14 -2.54 8.60
N HIS A 81 8.38 -1.32 9.08
CA HIS A 81 9.16 -1.09 10.28
C HIS A 81 8.54 -1.79 11.49
N ALA A 82 9.36 -2.41 12.33
CA ALA A 82 8.87 -3.20 13.46
C ALA A 82 8.12 -2.32 14.48
N ASP A 83 8.71 -1.17 14.80
CA ASP A 83 8.24 -0.30 15.90
C ASP A 83 7.84 1.11 15.44
N GLY A 84 7.99 1.40 14.15
CA GLY A 84 7.81 2.75 13.62
C GLY A 84 6.34 3.01 13.33
N PRO A 85 5.86 4.26 13.48
CA PRO A 85 4.53 4.64 13.03
C PRO A 85 4.41 4.64 11.49
N TYR A 86 5.51 4.92 10.78
CA TYR A 86 5.58 4.88 9.32
C TYR A 86 6.24 3.59 8.81
N LEU A 87 6.03 3.27 7.53
CA LEU A 87 6.50 2.03 6.92
C LEU A 87 8.02 1.85 7.01
N THR A 88 8.78 2.93 7.03
CA THR A 88 10.25 2.89 7.10
C THR A 88 10.85 3.41 8.40
N GLY A 89 10.03 3.77 9.40
CA GLY A 89 10.52 4.23 10.70
C GLY A 89 9.71 5.37 11.32
N ALA A 90 10.41 6.36 11.89
CA ALA A 90 9.81 7.45 12.66
C ALA A 90 9.31 8.63 11.82
N ARG A 91 9.68 8.71 10.53
CA ARG A 91 9.28 9.79 9.61
C ARG A 91 8.60 9.22 8.37
N PRO A 92 7.67 9.98 7.75
CA PRO A 92 7.03 9.56 6.50
C PRO A 92 8.07 9.41 5.39
N SER A 93 7.74 8.55 4.44
CA SER A 93 8.60 8.24 3.30
C SER A 93 7.78 8.02 2.03
N ALA A 94 8.46 7.90 0.89
CA ALA A 94 7.83 7.52 -0.37
C ALA A 94 7.10 6.18 -0.29
N ALA A 95 7.49 5.28 0.63
CA ALA A 95 6.76 4.03 0.87
C ALA A 95 5.35 4.32 1.40
N ASP A 96 5.20 5.23 2.37
CA ASP A 96 3.90 5.60 2.91
C ASP A 96 3.02 6.22 1.81
N CYS A 97 3.60 7.08 0.97
CA CYS A 97 2.90 7.66 -0.18
C CYS A 97 2.46 6.61 -1.21
N ALA A 98 3.29 5.60 -1.48
CA ALA A 98 2.96 4.54 -2.43
C ALA A 98 1.83 3.64 -1.93
N ILE A 99 1.83 3.33 -0.62
CA ILE A 99 0.91 2.36 -0.05
C ILE A 99 -0.43 2.98 0.38
N PHE A 100 -0.43 4.24 0.85
CA PHE A 100 -1.62 4.88 1.42
C PHE A 100 -2.86 4.84 0.50
N PRO A 101 -2.80 5.22 -0.80
CA PRO A 101 -3.98 5.17 -1.65
C PRO A 101 -4.55 3.75 -1.77
N THR A 102 -3.68 2.76 -1.99
CA THR A 102 -4.07 1.34 -2.06
C THR A 102 -4.66 0.86 -0.73
N ALA A 103 -4.18 1.39 0.39
CA ALA A 103 -4.69 1.11 1.73
C ALA A 103 -6.14 1.52 1.93
N VAL A 104 -6.51 2.68 1.41
CA VAL A 104 -7.90 3.13 1.44
C VAL A 104 -8.79 2.16 0.66
N PHE A 105 -8.35 1.72 -0.53
CA PHE A 105 -9.11 0.77 -1.34
C PHE A 105 -9.29 -0.57 -0.64
N TRP A 106 -8.23 -1.19 -0.11
CA TRP A 106 -8.39 -2.53 0.46
C TRP A 106 -9.23 -2.50 1.74
N ASN A 107 -9.12 -1.46 2.57
CA ASN A 107 -9.93 -1.33 3.78
C ASN A 107 -11.42 -1.18 3.46
N HIS A 108 -11.77 -0.47 2.39
CA HIS A 108 -13.18 -0.28 1.99
C HIS A 108 -13.73 -1.41 1.11
N MET A 109 -12.91 -2.06 0.29
CA MET A 109 -13.37 -2.97 -0.76
C MET A 109 -13.29 -4.44 -0.37
N LEU A 110 -12.29 -4.87 0.43
CA LEU A 110 -12.19 -6.27 0.86
C LEU A 110 -13.45 -6.77 1.60
N PRO A 111 -14.08 -6.01 2.51
CA PRO A 111 -15.32 -6.44 3.17
C PRO A 111 -16.47 -6.73 2.21
N LYS A 112 -16.53 -6.04 1.06
CA LYS A 112 -17.57 -6.27 0.04
C LYS A 112 -17.45 -7.65 -0.64
N PHE A 113 -16.31 -8.33 -0.47
CA PHE A 113 -16.06 -9.69 -0.95
C PHE A 113 -16.04 -10.70 0.21
N GLY A 114 -16.55 -10.34 1.39
CA GLY A 114 -16.56 -11.20 2.57
C GLY A 114 -15.18 -11.41 3.20
N ARG A 115 -14.22 -10.52 2.92
CA ARG A 115 -12.87 -10.57 3.50
C ARG A 115 -12.73 -9.56 4.63
N ASP A 116 -12.03 -9.95 5.69
CA ASP A 116 -11.70 -9.03 6.79
C ASP A 116 -10.40 -8.29 6.45
N ALA A 117 -10.52 -6.99 6.12
CA ALA A 117 -9.38 -6.14 5.80
C ALA A 117 -8.35 -6.06 6.96
N GLY A 118 -8.80 -6.15 8.21
CA GLY A 118 -7.94 -6.18 9.38
C GLY A 118 -7.14 -7.48 9.46
N ALA A 119 -7.74 -8.62 9.11
CA ALA A 119 -7.07 -9.92 9.06
C ALA A 119 -6.09 -10.02 7.88
N SER A 120 -6.38 -9.34 6.76
CA SER A 120 -5.45 -9.25 5.61
C SER A 120 -4.18 -8.45 5.93
N MET A 121 -4.22 -7.61 6.98
CA MET A 121 -3.09 -6.80 7.44
C MET A 121 -2.37 -7.45 8.64
N GLY A 122 -1.05 -7.57 8.54
CA GLY A 122 -0.23 -7.91 9.70
C GLY A 122 -0.20 -6.80 10.75
N PRO A 123 0.35 -7.06 11.94
CA PRO A 123 0.35 -6.11 13.05
C PRO A 123 1.04 -4.77 12.73
N ARG A 124 2.09 -4.75 11.91
CA ARG A 124 2.83 -3.53 11.56
C ARG A 124 2.01 -2.67 10.61
N LEU A 125 1.39 -3.28 9.59
CA LEU A 125 0.50 -2.57 8.68
C LEU A 125 -0.76 -2.07 9.37
N ARG A 126 -1.31 -2.82 10.33
CA ARG A 126 -2.43 -2.34 11.15
C ARG A 126 -2.04 -1.12 11.97
N ARG A 127 -0.88 -1.13 12.62
CA ARG A 127 -0.38 0.02 13.38
C ARG A 127 -0.14 1.24 12.48
N TRP A 128 0.51 1.02 11.33
CA TRP A 128 0.72 2.06 10.33
C TRP A 128 -0.61 2.65 9.85
N TRP A 129 -1.59 1.81 9.53
CA TRP A 129 -2.89 2.26 9.07
C TRP A 129 -3.66 3.07 10.13
N ALA A 130 -3.61 2.65 11.39
CA ALA A 130 -4.16 3.40 12.51
C ALA A 130 -3.46 4.77 12.64
N HIS A 131 -2.13 4.81 12.60
CA HIS A 131 -1.36 6.06 12.64
C HIS A 131 -1.76 7.02 11.53
N MET A 132 -1.83 6.54 10.28
CA MET A 132 -2.21 7.36 9.13
C MET A 132 -3.63 7.95 9.24
N ARG A 133 -4.55 7.28 9.95
CA ARG A 133 -5.94 7.73 10.12
C ARG A 133 -6.16 8.58 11.36
N GLU A 134 -5.39 8.36 12.41
CA GLU A 134 -5.69 8.87 13.75
C GLU A 134 -4.69 9.92 14.23
N ALA A 135 -3.47 9.93 13.69
CA ALA A 135 -2.39 10.78 14.17
C ALA A 135 -1.66 11.60 13.08
N ASP A 136 -1.60 11.10 11.85
CA ASP A 136 -0.96 11.83 10.73
C ASP A 136 -1.94 12.83 10.08
N GLU A 137 -1.62 14.12 10.12
CA GLU A 137 -2.48 15.19 9.59
C GLU A 137 -2.72 15.05 8.07
N VAL A 138 -1.71 14.62 7.31
CA VAL A 138 -1.78 14.48 5.85
C VAL A 138 -2.64 13.27 5.49
N GLY A 139 -2.43 12.15 6.18
CA GLY A 139 -3.21 10.93 6.06
C GLY A 139 -4.68 11.14 6.43
N GLN A 140 -4.95 11.88 7.51
CA GLN A 140 -6.30 12.26 7.90
C GLN A 140 -7.03 13.05 6.83
N ARG A 141 -6.38 14.11 6.31
CA ARG A 141 -6.96 14.92 5.23
C ARG A 141 -7.19 14.07 3.98
N GLY A 142 -6.19 13.30 3.57
CA GLY A 142 -6.29 12.44 2.39
C GLY A 142 -7.38 11.38 2.52
N TYR A 143 -7.63 10.86 3.73
CA TYR A 143 -8.72 9.92 3.99
C TYR A 143 -10.10 10.59 3.99
N GLY A 144 -10.23 11.79 4.58
CA GLY A 144 -11.50 12.52 4.67
C GLY A 144 -12.03 13.05 3.33
N GLU A 145 -11.19 13.11 2.31
CA GLU A 145 -11.57 13.50 0.94
C GLU A 145 -12.09 12.33 0.09
N MET A 146 -12.07 11.08 0.59
CA MET A 146 -12.51 9.87 -0.13
C MET A 146 -13.91 9.40 0.29
#